data_AF-A0A2T4RKH7-F1
#
_entry.id   AF-A0A2T4RKH7-F1
#
_cell.length_a   1.000
_cell.length_b   1.000
_cell.length_c   1.000
_cell.angle_alpha   90.00
_cell.angle_beta   90.00
_cell.angle_gamma   90.00
#
_symmetry.space_group_name_H-M   'P 1'
#
loop_
_entity.id
_entity.type
_entity.pdbx_description
1 polymer ?
#
loop_
_entity_poly.entity_id
_entity_poly.type
_entity_poly.pdbx_seq_one_letter_code
_entity_poly.pdbx_strand_id
1 'polypeptide(L)'
;MHKCKHCGAPIERYSRICPHCGHSRFEPPTPPQKPIKPLFMFLAFLITILIIVTIAGMGFLAMRFMDADINLDFTSQKATQNTEKSLPSTKLQHINVLSQEFSANYMNVSRIEGYQGFNHNQTKDQIESQFGKADQTFKLDGMTLHQYGDIAVSYDNQRVNHVLITPHNISNQAFIAVHHRPDMDHGSYWYYDKNKQNGYTIKVYVKDGHIQAIENIPQI
;
A
#
# COMPACT_ATOMS: atom_id res chain seq x y z
N MET A 1 12.92 -58.69 18.67
CA MET A 1 12.61 -57.53 19.53
C MET A 1 13.40 -56.34 19.02
N HIS A 2 12.79 -55.15 18.90
CA HIS A 2 13.53 -53.94 18.53
C HIS A 2 14.03 -53.25 19.80
N LYS A 3 15.25 -52.69 19.76
CA LYS A 3 15.84 -51.94 20.87
C LYS A 3 15.88 -50.46 20.52
N CYS A 4 15.76 -49.59 21.51
CA CYS A 4 15.91 -48.15 21.34
C CYS A 4 17.37 -47.82 20.98
N LYS A 5 17.61 -47.02 19.93
CA LYS A 5 18.97 -46.61 19.54
C LYS A 5 19.65 -45.70 20.55
N HIS A 6 18.89 -44.97 21.37
CA HIS A 6 19.43 -44.05 22.37
C HIS A 6 19.72 -44.70 23.73
N CYS A 7 18.84 -45.57 24.22
CA CYS A 7 18.97 -46.15 25.57
C CYS A 7 19.08 -47.68 25.62
N GLY A 8 19.00 -48.38 24.47
CA GLY A 8 19.16 -49.83 24.39
C GLY A 8 17.99 -50.67 24.93
N ALA A 9 16.98 -50.05 25.55
CA ALA A 9 15.81 -50.73 26.11
C ALA A 9 14.97 -51.45 25.03
N PRO A 10 14.39 -52.63 25.33
CA PRO A 10 13.48 -53.30 24.42
C PRO A 10 12.20 -52.47 24.22
N ILE A 11 11.75 -52.35 22.99
CA ILE A 11 10.58 -51.56 22.61
C ILE A 11 9.69 -52.34 21.65
N GLU A 12 8.38 -52.16 21.81
CA GLU A 12 7.37 -52.77 20.97
C GLU A 12 7.44 -52.23 19.53
N ARG A 13 6.99 -53.04 18.55
CA ARG A 13 7.14 -52.72 17.12
C ARG A 13 6.44 -51.41 16.73
N TYR A 14 5.39 -51.00 17.43
CA TYR A 14 4.53 -49.88 17.02
C TYR A 14 4.61 -48.62 17.90
N SER A 15 5.47 -48.58 18.92
CA SER A 15 5.64 -47.38 19.75
C SER A 15 6.45 -46.31 19.00
N ARG A 16 5.84 -45.15 18.72
CA ARG A 16 6.50 -43.99 18.07
C ARG A 16 7.54 -43.30 18.96
N ILE A 17 7.34 -43.36 20.28
CA ILE A 17 8.17 -42.73 21.30
C ILE A 17 8.65 -43.82 22.26
N CYS A 18 9.91 -43.79 22.65
CA CYS A 18 10.43 -44.76 23.63
C CYS A 18 9.86 -44.45 25.03
N PRO A 19 9.16 -45.38 25.69
CA PRO A 19 8.56 -45.12 27.01
C PRO A 19 9.60 -44.99 28.14
N HIS A 20 10.84 -45.46 27.92
CA HIS A 20 11.91 -45.37 28.91
C HIS A 20 12.73 -44.07 28.85
N CYS A 21 12.82 -43.42 27.69
CA CYS A 21 13.65 -42.20 27.53
C CYS A 21 12.97 -41.04 26.80
N GLY A 22 11.72 -41.20 26.36
CA GLY A 22 10.93 -40.13 25.73
C GLY A 22 11.37 -39.73 24.32
N HIS A 23 12.39 -40.37 23.73
CA HIS A 23 12.90 -39.99 22.42
C HIS A 23 12.03 -40.53 21.27
N SER A 24 11.72 -39.67 20.30
CA SER A 24 11.01 -40.03 19.07
C SER A 24 11.91 -40.82 18.14
N ARG A 25 11.36 -41.84 17.46
CA ARG A 25 12.05 -42.59 16.39
C ARG A 25 12.14 -41.84 15.05
N PHE A 26 11.45 -40.72 14.91
CA PHE A 26 11.41 -39.95 13.67
C PHE A 26 12.35 -38.75 13.78
N GLU A 27 13.56 -38.87 13.22
CA GLU A 27 14.28 -37.70 12.75
C GLU A 27 13.51 -37.15 11.53
N PRO A 28 13.17 -35.86 11.50
CA PRO A 28 12.55 -35.27 10.33
C PRO A 28 13.51 -35.41 9.13
N PRO A 29 13.03 -35.76 7.93
CA PRO A 29 13.88 -35.84 6.76
C PRO A 29 14.52 -34.48 6.52
N THR A 30 15.85 -34.45 6.43
CA THR A 30 16.59 -33.23 6.09
C THR A 30 16.16 -32.81 4.69
N PRO A 31 15.71 -31.57 4.47
CA PRO A 31 15.22 -31.15 3.16
C PRO A 31 16.36 -31.27 2.14
N PRO A 32 16.08 -31.74 0.92
CA PRO A 32 17.10 -31.90 -0.11
C PRO A 32 17.72 -30.54 -0.43
N GLN A 33 19.02 -30.39 -0.16
CA GLN A 33 19.79 -29.24 -0.60
C GLN A 33 19.85 -29.26 -2.13
N LYS A 34 19.02 -28.44 -2.77
CA LYS A 34 19.07 -28.25 -4.23
C LYS A 34 20.42 -27.63 -4.59
N PRO A 35 21.22 -28.23 -5.49
CA PRO A 35 22.43 -27.59 -5.97
C PRO A 35 22.05 -26.31 -6.70
N ILE A 36 22.58 -25.18 -6.22
CA ILE A 36 22.37 -23.87 -6.82
C ILE A 36 23.04 -23.90 -8.20
N LYS A 37 22.24 -23.70 -9.26
CA LYS A 37 22.71 -23.73 -10.65
C LYS A 37 23.63 -22.53 -10.90
N PRO A 38 24.76 -22.69 -11.62
CA PRO A 38 25.76 -21.63 -11.80
C PRO A 38 25.17 -20.36 -12.45
N LEU A 39 24.14 -20.50 -13.29
CA LEU A 39 23.42 -19.39 -13.91
C LEU A 39 22.76 -18.43 -12.89
N PHE A 40 22.26 -18.95 -11.76
CA PHE A 40 21.63 -18.12 -10.73
C PHE A 40 22.68 -17.32 -9.95
N MET A 41 23.89 -17.87 -9.80
CA MET A 41 25.04 -17.20 -9.19
C MET A 41 25.56 -16.06 -10.09
N PHE A 42 25.64 -16.29 -11.40
CA PHE A 42 25.99 -15.25 -12.38
C PHE A 42 24.95 -14.13 -12.44
N LEU A 43 23.65 -14.47 -12.40
CA LEU A 43 22.58 -13.47 -12.40
C LEU A 43 22.58 -12.60 -11.13
N ALA A 44 22.77 -13.22 -9.97
CA ALA A 44 22.89 -12.49 -8.70
C ALA A 44 24.13 -11.57 -8.68
N PHE A 45 25.24 -12.00 -9.25
CA PHE A 45 26.45 -11.18 -9.39
C PHE A 45 26.21 -9.95 -10.28
N LEU A 46 25.54 -10.09 -11.42
CA LEU A 46 25.20 -8.97 -12.31
C LEU A 46 24.28 -7.94 -11.63
N ILE A 47 23.26 -8.40 -10.90
CA ILE A 47 22.36 -7.52 -10.14
C ILE A 47 23.12 -6.75 -9.05
N THR A 48 24.06 -7.41 -8.37
CA THR A 48 24.87 -6.79 -7.32
C THR A 48 25.78 -5.69 -7.89
N ILE A 49 26.40 -5.93 -9.06
CA ILE A 49 27.21 -4.91 -9.75
C ILE A 49 26.34 -3.71 -10.15
N LEU A 50 25.14 -3.94 -10.67
CA LEU A 50 24.22 -2.86 -11.07
C LEU A 50 23.90 -1.95 -9.88
N ILE A 51 23.62 -2.53 -8.71
CA ILE A 51 23.33 -1.78 -7.47
C ILE A 51 24.54 -0.92 -7.05
N ILE A 52 25.75 -1.49 -7.10
CA ILE A 52 26.98 -0.75 -6.76
C ILE A 52 27.21 0.43 -7.72
N VAL A 53 26.99 0.24 -9.02
CA VAL A 53 27.11 1.31 -10.03
C VAL A 53 26.09 2.43 -9.78
N THR A 54 24.85 2.09 -9.44
CA THR A 54 23.84 3.11 -9.11
C THR A 54 24.19 3.91 -7.85
N ILE A 55 24.70 3.27 -6.81
CA ILE A 55 25.12 3.95 -5.57
C ILE A 55 26.32 4.86 -5.84
N ALA A 56 27.32 4.37 -6.59
CA ALA A 56 28.48 5.17 -6.97
C ALA A 56 28.11 6.38 -7.86
N GLY A 57 27.18 6.20 -8.81
CA GLY A 57 26.70 7.27 -9.67
C GLY A 57 25.95 8.37 -8.90
N MET A 58 25.08 8.00 -7.96
CA MET A 58 24.40 8.97 -7.10
C MET A 58 25.38 9.73 -6.19
N GLY A 59 26.38 9.03 -5.63
CA GLY A 59 27.43 9.68 -4.82
C GLY A 59 28.29 10.66 -5.62
N PHE A 60 28.67 10.31 -6.86
CA PHE A 60 29.42 11.19 -7.75
C PHE A 60 28.64 12.46 -8.12
N LEU A 61 27.34 12.34 -8.39
CA LEU A 61 26.46 13.48 -8.63
C LEU A 61 26.35 14.37 -7.40
N ALA A 62 26.15 13.82 -6.20
CA ALA A 62 26.06 14.59 -4.97
C ALA A 62 27.35 15.39 -4.68
N MET A 63 28.54 14.80 -4.88
CA MET A 63 29.81 15.51 -4.72
C MET A 63 29.97 16.65 -5.75
N ARG A 64 29.57 16.43 -7.02
CA ARG A 64 29.58 17.49 -8.05
C ARG A 64 28.62 18.64 -7.75
N PHE A 65 27.50 18.38 -7.08
CA PHE A 65 26.58 19.42 -6.64
C PHE A 65 27.06 20.18 -5.40
N MET A 66 27.97 19.61 -4.60
CA MET A 66 28.53 20.27 -3.41
C MET A 66 29.79 21.10 -3.70
N ASP A 67 30.57 20.76 -4.73
CA ASP A 67 31.74 21.54 -5.18
C ASP A 67 31.41 22.67 -6.19
N ALA A 68 30.12 22.84 -6.53
CA ALA A 68 29.67 23.94 -7.36
C ALA A 68 29.46 25.20 -6.50
N ASP A 69 30.54 25.96 -6.28
CA ASP A 69 30.44 27.34 -5.80
C ASP A 69 29.74 28.20 -6.87
N ILE A 70 28.42 28.30 -6.77
CA ILE A 70 27.64 29.23 -7.57
C ILE A 70 27.84 30.63 -6.97
N ASN A 71 28.82 31.38 -7.49
CA ASN A 71 28.89 32.83 -7.31
C ASN A 71 27.71 33.47 -8.06
N LEU A 72 26.58 33.60 -7.38
CA LEU A 72 25.48 34.46 -7.80
C LEU A 72 25.65 35.80 -7.09
N ASP A 73 26.31 36.72 -7.79
CA ASP A 73 26.36 38.12 -7.42
C ASP A 73 24.96 38.73 -7.54
N PHE A 74 24.20 38.73 -6.44
CA PHE A 74 22.92 39.42 -6.34
C PHE A 74 23.14 40.85 -5.87
N THR A 75 23.52 41.73 -6.79
CA THR A 75 23.32 43.16 -6.59
C THR A 75 21.80 43.42 -6.54
N SER A 76 21.35 43.97 -5.40
CA SER A 76 19.97 44.39 -5.18
C SER A 76 19.48 45.34 -6.27
N GLN A 77 18.60 44.84 -7.14
CA GLN A 77 17.59 45.67 -7.78
C GLN A 77 16.22 45.15 -7.34
N LYS A 78 15.56 45.93 -6.48
CA LYS A 78 14.13 45.81 -6.19
C LYS A 78 13.36 45.99 -7.51
N ALA A 79 13.00 44.89 -8.12
CA ALA A 79 11.89 44.82 -9.07
C ALA A 79 10.94 43.75 -8.54
N THR A 80 9.83 44.20 -7.94
CA THR A 80 8.70 43.35 -7.56
C THR A 80 8.15 42.70 -8.82
N GLN A 81 8.57 41.48 -9.12
CA GLN A 81 7.89 40.60 -10.05
C GLN A 81 7.11 39.57 -9.23
N ASN A 82 5.80 39.77 -9.17
CA ASN A 82 4.86 38.74 -8.73
C ASN A 82 4.90 37.61 -9.76
N THR A 83 5.82 36.66 -9.59
CA THR A 83 5.76 35.39 -10.32
C THR A 83 4.68 34.56 -9.64
N GLU A 84 3.43 34.68 -10.12
CA GLU A 84 2.37 33.73 -9.75
C GLU A 84 2.91 32.33 -10.01
N LYS A 85 3.07 31.55 -8.94
CA LYS A 85 3.45 30.14 -9.02
C LYS A 85 2.30 29.41 -9.70
N SER A 86 2.38 29.26 -11.03
CA SER A 86 1.35 28.59 -11.82
C SER A 86 1.23 27.14 -11.36
N LEU A 87 0.02 26.72 -11.03
CA LEU A 87 -0.28 25.34 -10.68
C LEU A 87 -0.07 24.41 -11.89
N PRO A 88 0.32 23.15 -11.68
CA PRO A 88 0.35 22.17 -12.76
C PRO A 88 -1.05 21.92 -13.32
N SER A 89 -1.11 21.41 -14.55
CA SER A 89 -2.35 20.85 -15.11
C SER A 89 -2.87 19.72 -14.23
N THR A 90 -4.18 19.55 -14.15
CA THR A 90 -4.77 18.54 -13.26
C THR A 90 -4.34 17.14 -13.63
N LYS A 91 -3.79 16.41 -12.66
CA LYS A 91 -3.34 15.03 -12.78
C LYS A 91 -4.42 14.09 -12.28
N LEU A 92 -5.24 13.59 -13.20
CA LEU A 92 -6.30 12.63 -12.93
C LEU A 92 -5.73 11.30 -12.43
N GLN A 93 -6.25 10.79 -11.31
CA GLN A 93 -5.97 9.44 -10.87
C GLN A 93 -6.96 8.47 -11.50
N HIS A 94 -6.49 7.28 -11.88
CA HIS A 94 -7.37 6.21 -12.35
C HIS A 94 -7.19 4.97 -11.50
N ILE A 95 -8.28 4.42 -10.97
CA ILE A 95 -8.27 3.27 -10.06
C ILE A 95 -9.27 2.24 -10.56
N ASN A 96 -8.76 1.09 -11.00
CA ASN A 96 -9.61 -0.06 -11.26
C ASN A 96 -9.96 -0.78 -9.96
N VAL A 97 -11.08 -0.42 -9.35
CA VAL A 97 -11.55 -1.01 -8.10
C VAL A 97 -11.99 -2.48 -8.23
N LEU A 98 -12.09 -3.03 -9.44
CA LEU A 98 -12.40 -4.43 -9.68
C LEU A 98 -11.14 -5.28 -9.95
N SER A 99 -9.95 -4.69 -9.83
CA SER A 99 -8.69 -5.39 -10.03
C SER A 99 -8.24 -6.14 -8.77
N GLN A 100 -7.50 -7.24 -8.98
CA GLN A 100 -6.83 -7.96 -7.89
C GLN A 100 -5.78 -7.09 -7.19
N GLU A 101 -5.16 -6.16 -7.92
CA GLU A 101 -4.22 -5.19 -7.34
C GLU A 101 -4.91 -4.29 -6.33
N PHE A 102 -6.11 -3.79 -6.65
CA PHE A 102 -6.91 -3.01 -5.72
C PHE A 102 -7.29 -3.80 -4.47
N SER A 103 -7.74 -5.04 -4.64
CA SER A 103 -8.03 -5.93 -3.50
C SER A 103 -6.79 -6.11 -2.62
N ALA A 104 -5.63 -6.39 -3.21
CA ALA A 104 -4.39 -6.65 -2.47
C ALA A 104 -3.84 -5.40 -1.78
N ASN A 105 -3.87 -4.24 -2.45
CA ASN A 105 -3.15 -3.05 -2.03
C ASN A 105 -4.01 -1.97 -1.36
N TYR A 106 -5.33 -2.13 -1.38
CA TYR A 106 -6.27 -1.19 -0.75
C TYR A 106 -7.29 -1.90 0.17
N MET A 107 -7.97 -2.93 -0.30
CA MET A 107 -8.99 -3.62 0.53
C MET A 107 -8.39 -4.43 1.67
N ASN A 108 -7.17 -4.96 1.48
CA ASN A 108 -6.49 -5.85 2.43
C ASN A 108 -5.29 -5.20 3.15
N VAL A 109 -5.11 -3.88 3.03
CA VAL A 109 -4.02 -3.14 3.71
C VAL A 109 -4.57 -1.83 4.28
N SER A 110 -4.03 -1.38 5.41
CA SER A 110 -4.38 -0.07 5.97
C SER A 110 -3.99 1.07 5.04
N ARG A 111 -4.95 1.98 4.81
CA ARG A 111 -4.84 3.21 4.01
C ARG A 111 -5.48 4.42 4.69
N ILE A 112 -5.66 4.36 6.01
CA ILE A 112 -6.24 5.45 6.82
C ILE A 112 -5.46 6.75 6.61
N GLU A 113 -4.13 6.66 6.55
CA GLU A 113 -3.25 7.83 6.39
C GLU A 113 -3.29 8.44 4.97
N GLY A 114 -3.83 7.73 3.98
CA GLY A 114 -3.85 8.18 2.60
C GLY A 114 -3.67 7.10 1.53
N TYR A 115 -3.82 7.52 0.28
CA TYR A 115 -3.65 6.67 -0.90
C TYR A 115 -3.18 7.47 -2.12
N GLN A 116 -2.27 6.89 -2.92
CA GLN A 116 -1.75 7.47 -4.18
C GLN A 116 -1.22 8.93 -4.05
N GLY A 117 -0.64 9.27 -2.90
CA GLY A 117 -0.07 10.60 -2.63
C GLY A 117 -1.06 11.62 -2.09
N PHE A 118 -2.34 11.27 -1.95
CA PHE A 118 -3.33 12.02 -1.19
C PHE A 118 -3.31 11.50 0.25
N ASN A 119 -2.71 12.27 1.15
CA ASN A 119 -2.51 11.90 2.53
C ASN A 119 -3.30 12.81 3.45
N HIS A 120 -3.75 12.22 4.55
CA HIS A 120 -4.38 12.94 5.64
C HIS A 120 -3.46 14.06 6.13
N ASN A 121 -4.06 15.15 6.61
CA ASN A 121 -3.35 16.36 7.04
C ASN A 121 -2.55 17.12 5.97
N GLN A 122 -2.53 16.75 4.69
CA GLN A 122 -1.95 17.65 3.67
C GLN A 122 -2.80 18.91 3.52
N THR A 123 -2.18 20.07 3.31
CA THR A 123 -2.96 21.28 3.01
C THR A 123 -3.53 21.22 1.60
N LYS A 124 -4.60 21.96 1.34
CA LYS A 124 -5.15 22.14 0.00
C LYS A 124 -4.08 22.60 -0.99
N ASP A 125 -3.26 23.57 -0.62
CA ASP A 125 -2.15 24.06 -1.47
C ASP A 125 -1.12 22.98 -1.78
N GLN A 126 -0.82 22.09 -0.82
CA GLN A 126 0.09 20.97 -1.06
C GLN A 126 -0.49 20.00 -2.09
N ILE A 127 -1.77 19.66 -1.97
CA ILE A 127 -2.46 18.82 -2.95
C ILE A 127 -2.45 19.50 -4.33
N GLU A 128 -2.87 20.77 -4.40
CA GLU A 128 -2.96 21.46 -5.67
C GLU A 128 -1.58 21.64 -6.33
N SER A 129 -0.52 21.83 -5.54
CA SER A 129 0.84 21.91 -6.07
C SER A 129 1.33 20.59 -6.70
N GLN A 130 0.79 19.44 -6.28
CA GLN A 130 1.17 18.11 -6.78
C GLN A 130 0.26 17.62 -7.90
N PHE A 131 -1.03 17.92 -7.81
CA PHE A 131 -2.07 17.32 -8.65
C PHE A 131 -2.85 18.33 -9.48
N GLY A 132 -2.59 19.64 -9.35
CA GLY A 132 -3.38 20.69 -9.98
C GLY A 132 -4.68 20.97 -9.23
N LYS A 133 -5.61 21.72 -9.82
CA LYS A 133 -6.92 21.97 -9.18
C LYS A 133 -7.83 20.76 -9.34
N ALA A 134 -8.73 20.54 -8.39
CA ALA A 134 -9.75 19.51 -8.51
C ALA A 134 -10.60 19.71 -9.77
N ASP A 135 -10.94 18.62 -10.44
CA ASP A 135 -11.74 18.62 -11.67
C ASP A 135 -13.19 19.03 -11.40
N GLN A 136 -13.72 18.51 -10.29
CA GLN A 136 -15.07 18.78 -9.86
C GLN A 136 -15.19 18.75 -8.34
N THR A 137 -16.27 19.34 -7.85
CA THR A 137 -16.64 19.32 -6.44
C THR A 137 -18.07 18.81 -6.30
N PHE A 138 -18.31 17.91 -5.37
CA PHE A 138 -19.64 17.35 -5.11
C PHE A 138 -19.83 17.05 -3.62
N LYS A 139 -21.06 16.71 -3.22
CA LYS A 139 -21.38 16.38 -1.83
C LYS A 139 -21.68 14.89 -1.67
N LEU A 140 -21.15 14.29 -0.62
CA LEU A 140 -21.44 12.90 -0.23
C LEU A 140 -21.45 12.82 1.30
N ASP A 141 -22.54 12.31 1.88
CA ASP A 141 -22.67 12.09 3.33
C ASP A 141 -22.28 13.32 4.18
N GLY A 142 -22.75 14.51 3.77
CA GLY A 142 -22.42 15.78 4.43
C GLY A 142 -21.03 16.35 4.13
N MET A 143 -20.13 15.57 3.52
CA MET A 143 -18.80 16.03 3.11
C MET A 143 -18.87 16.78 1.78
N THR A 144 -18.02 17.82 1.65
CA THR A 144 -17.71 18.44 0.35
C THR A 144 -16.43 17.79 -0.17
N LEU A 145 -16.52 17.14 -1.32
CA LEU A 145 -15.46 16.35 -1.93
C LEU A 145 -14.90 17.05 -3.16
N HIS A 146 -13.58 17.14 -3.23
CA HIS A 146 -12.80 17.69 -4.34
C HIS A 146 -12.14 16.55 -5.10
N GLN A 147 -12.53 16.36 -6.36
CA GLN A 147 -12.18 15.18 -7.15
C GLN A 147 -10.96 15.39 -8.04
N TYR A 148 -10.15 14.34 -8.16
CA TYR A 148 -8.91 14.24 -8.92
C TYR A 148 -8.92 12.91 -9.69
N GLY A 149 -9.80 12.78 -10.69
CA GLY A 149 -10.13 11.48 -11.31
C GLY A 149 -10.91 10.54 -10.36
N ASP A 150 -10.43 9.31 -10.14
CA ASP A 150 -11.07 8.32 -9.27
C ASP A 150 -10.74 8.50 -7.77
N ILE A 151 -10.04 9.57 -7.37
CA ILE A 151 -9.82 9.94 -5.96
C ILE A 151 -10.53 11.26 -5.66
N ALA A 152 -11.15 11.36 -4.50
CA ALA A 152 -11.64 12.63 -3.97
C ALA A 152 -11.19 12.83 -2.53
N VAL A 153 -10.95 14.09 -2.17
CA VAL A 153 -10.59 14.48 -0.81
C VAL A 153 -11.61 15.46 -0.25
N SER A 154 -11.90 15.35 1.05
CA SER A 154 -12.55 16.44 1.78
C SER A 154 -11.52 17.19 2.61
N TYR A 155 -11.77 18.48 2.83
CA TYR A 155 -10.93 19.31 3.68
C TYR A 155 -11.68 19.68 4.96
N ASP A 156 -10.97 19.60 6.08
CA ASP A 156 -11.31 20.31 7.32
C ASP A 156 -10.18 21.31 7.64
N ASN A 157 -10.54 22.55 7.95
CA ASN A 157 -9.56 23.61 8.22
C ASN A 157 -8.44 23.72 7.15
N GLN A 158 -8.80 23.61 5.86
CA GLN A 158 -7.88 23.59 4.70
C GLN A 158 -6.88 22.42 4.68
N ARG A 159 -7.12 21.36 5.45
CA ARG A 159 -6.30 20.15 5.49
C ARG A 159 -7.15 18.93 5.11
N VAL A 160 -6.55 17.99 4.39
CA VAL A 160 -7.20 16.75 3.98
C VAL A 160 -7.65 16.01 5.23
N ASN A 161 -8.96 15.79 5.35
CA ASN A 161 -9.59 15.07 6.45
C ASN A 161 -10.08 13.69 6.00
N HIS A 162 -10.58 13.56 4.76
CA HIS A 162 -10.97 12.27 4.20
C HIS A 162 -10.32 12.08 2.83
N VAL A 163 -9.91 10.84 2.55
CA VAL A 163 -9.39 10.40 1.24
C VAL A 163 -10.25 9.24 0.78
N LEU A 164 -11.03 9.46 -0.28
CA LEU A 164 -11.97 8.49 -0.81
C LEU A 164 -11.62 8.14 -2.25
N ILE A 165 -11.89 6.88 -2.61
CA ILE A 165 -11.89 6.44 -4.00
C ILE A 165 -13.31 6.56 -4.51
N THR A 166 -13.49 7.23 -5.64
CA THR A 166 -14.78 7.59 -6.22
C THR A 166 -14.87 7.02 -7.64
N PRO A 167 -15.03 5.69 -7.77
CA PRO A 167 -14.93 5.02 -9.06
C PRO A 167 -16.14 5.35 -9.93
N HIS A 168 -15.93 5.45 -11.24
CA HIS A 168 -17.02 5.72 -12.16
C HIS A 168 -17.90 4.49 -12.43
N ASN A 169 -19.20 4.59 -12.13
CA ASN A 169 -20.25 3.68 -12.56
C ASN A 169 -20.02 2.18 -12.23
N ILE A 170 -19.55 1.88 -11.01
CA ILE A 170 -19.38 0.50 -10.56
C ILE A 170 -20.66 0.03 -9.89
N SER A 171 -21.25 -1.05 -10.41
CA SER A 171 -22.43 -1.66 -9.78
C SER A 171 -22.08 -2.38 -8.49
N ASN A 172 -23.04 -2.40 -7.57
CA ASN A 172 -22.98 -3.17 -6.33
C ASN A 172 -22.64 -4.65 -6.58
N GLN A 173 -23.25 -5.24 -7.60
CA GLN A 173 -23.03 -6.65 -7.94
C GLN A 173 -21.62 -6.93 -8.44
N ALA A 174 -21.08 -6.07 -9.32
CA ALA A 174 -19.71 -6.21 -9.81
C ALA A 174 -18.68 -6.08 -8.67
N PHE A 175 -18.91 -5.13 -7.77
CA PHE A 175 -18.04 -4.95 -6.60
C PHE A 175 -18.06 -6.16 -5.67
N ILE A 176 -19.25 -6.68 -5.33
CA ILE A 176 -19.42 -7.88 -4.50
C ILE A 176 -18.84 -9.13 -5.18
N ALA A 177 -18.90 -9.24 -6.51
CA ALA A 177 -18.34 -10.39 -7.22
C ALA A 177 -16.80 -10.49 -7.04
N VAL A 178 -16.11 -9.35 -6.88
CA VAL A 178 -14.65 -9.31 -6.68
C VAL A 178 -14.28 -9.34 -5.20
N HIS A 179 -14.96 -8.55 -4.37
CA HIS A 179 -14.56 -8.33 -2.97
C HIS A 179 -15.41 -9.09 -1.95
N HIS A 180 -16.34 -9.93 -2.43
CA HIS A 180 -17.34 -10.63 -1.63
C HIS A 180 -18.37 -9.69 -0.99
N ARG A 181 -19.32 -10.27 -0.25
CA ARG A 181 -20.33 -9.50 0.49
C ARG A 181 -19.68 -8.74 1.65
N PRO A 182 -20.18 -7.54 2.00
CA PRO A 182 -19.71 -6.83 3.17
C PRO A 182 -20.04 -7.59 4.46
N ASP A 183 -19.26 -7.35 5.51
CA ASP A 183 -19.48 -7.92 6.84
C ASP A 183 -20.69 -7.25 7.53
N MET A 184 -20.93 -5.96 7.25
CA MET A 184 -22.10 -5.23 7.73
C MET A 184 -22.73 -4.39 6.61
N ASP A 185 -24.05 -4.47 6.46
CA ASP A 185 -24.84 -3.74 5.46
C ASP A 185 -25.84 -2.82 6.16
N HIS A 186 -25.67 -1.50 6.00
CA HIS A 186 -26.55 -0.48 6.57
C HIS A 186 -27.39 0.23 5.50
N GLY A 187 -27.54 -0.37 4.31
CA GLY A 187 -28.34 0.17 3.22
C GLY A 187 -27.63 1.25 2.40
N SER A 188 -27.22 2.36 3.01
CA SER A 188 -26.51 3.46 2.34
C SER A 188 -24.98 3.38 2.45
N TYR A 189 -24.48 2.54 3.35
CA TYR A 189 -23.07 2.21 3.46
C TYR A 189 -22.87 0.76 3.90
N TRP A 190 -21.75 0.21 3.48
CA TRP A 190 -21.30 -1.14 3.82
C TRP A 190 -19.95 -1.08 4.51
N TYR A 191 -19.68 -2.05 5.37
CA TYR A 191 -18.38 -2.22 6.00
C TYR A 191 -17.76 -3.57 5.64
N TYR A 192 -16.52 -3.52 5.16
CA TYR A 192 -15.64 -4.69 5.05
C TYR A 192 -14.63 -4.62 6.18
N ASP A 193 -14.74 -5.55 7.11
CA ASP A 193 -14.07 -5.54 8.40
C ASP A 193 -13.88 -6.96 8.96
N LYS A 194 -13.46 -7.87 8.07
CA LYS A 194 -13.31 -9.29 8.36
C LYS A 194 -12.31 -9.57 9.48
N ASN A 195 -11.29 -8.72 9.65
CA ASN A 195 -10.27 -8.88 10.68
C ASN A 195 -10.25 -7.68 11.63
N LYS A 196 -10.98 -7.80 12.74
CA LYS A 196 -11.11 -6.78 13.80
C LYS A 196 -9.80 -6.40 14.52
N GLN A 197 -8.67 -7.04 14.19
CA GLN A 197 -7.36 -6.82 14.80
C GLN A 197 -6.37 -6.14 13.85
N ASN A 198 -6.76 -5.83 12.60
CA ASN A 198 -5.87 -5.21 11.63
C ASN A 198 -5.82 -3.66 11.73
N GLY A 199 -6.69 -3.06 12.55
CA GLY A 199 -6.68 -1.63 12.87
C GLY A 199 -7.37 -0.75 11.82
N TYR A 200 -8.09 -1.31 10.86
CA TYR A 200 -8.82 -0.52 9.85
C TYR A 200 -10.08 -1.23 9.35
N THR A 201 -11.00 -0.43 8.85
CA THR A 201 -12.24 -0.90 8.22
C THR A 201 -12.39 -0.22 6.86
N ILE A 202 -12.91 -0.93 5.85
CA ILE A 202 -13.30 -0.30 4.59
C ILE A 202 -14.77 0.07 4.64
N LYS A 203 -15.07 1.36 4.58
CA LYS A 203 -16.42 1.90 4.42
C LYS A 203 -16.70 2.10 2.94
N VAL A 204 -17.78 1.52 2.44
CA VAL A 204 -18.22 1.67 1.04
C VAL A 204 -19.55 2.40 1.03
N TYR A 205 -19.60 3.55 0.37
CA TYR A 205 -20.79 4.35 0.18
C TYR A 205 -21.55 3.84 -1.03
N VAL A 206 -22.84 3.53 -0.86
CA VAL A 206 -23.67 2.96 -1.91
C VAL A 206 -24.93 3.78 -2.11
N LYS A 207 -25.32 3.96 -3.37
CA LYS A 207 -26.57 4.65 -3.74
C LYS A 207 -27.07 4.13 -5.07
N ASP A 208 -28.38 3.93 -5.18
CA ASP A 208 -29.06 3.53 -6.42
C ASP A 208 -28.42 2.31 -7.11
N GLY A 209 -27.96 1.33 -6.32
CA GLY A 209 -27.33 0.10 -6.82
C GLY A 209 -25.87 0.25 -7.30
N HIS A 210 -25.22 1.39 -7.04
CA HIS A 210 -23.86 1.68 -7.46
C HIS A 210 -22.97 2.13 -6.30
N ILE A 211 -21.68 1.82 -6.41
CA ILE A 211 -20.63 2.30 -5.51
C ILE A 211 -20.40 3.79 -5.79
N GLN A 212 -20.55 4.61 -4.76
CA GLN A 212 -20.33 6.06 -4.83
C GLN A 212 -18.91 6.42 -4.38
N ALA A 213 -18.46 5.79 -3.29
CA ALA A 213 -17.13 5.99 -2.77
C ALA A 213 -16.66 4.80 -1.91
N ILE A 214 -15.35 4.69 -1.72
CA ILE A 214 -14.69 3.69 -0.89
C ILE A 214 -13.67 4.43 -0.03
N GLU A 215 -13.67 4.17 1.28
CA GLU A 215 -12.80 4.84 2.24
C GLU A 215 -12.22 3.82 3.22
N ASN A 216 -10.95 3.99 3.57
CA ASN A 216 -10.30 3.24 4.64
C ASN A 216 -10.37 4.09 5.92
N ILE A 217 -11.12 3.62 6.91
CA ILE A 217 -11.36 4.33 8.18
C ILE A 217 -10.72 3.57 9.35
N PRO A 218 -10.51 4.22 10.52
CA PRO A 218 -10.14 3.53 11.73
C PRO A 218 -11.08 2.37 12.06
N GLN A 219 -10.53 1.32 12.66
CA GLN A 219 -11.26 0.14 13.12
C GLN A 219 -12.52 0.51 13.91
N ILE A 220 -13.65 -0.11 13.56
CA ILE A 220 -14.91 -0.05 14.31
C ILE A 220 -15.21 -1.32 15.11
#